data_AF-A0A8S3YJG6-F1
#
_entry.id   AF-A0A8S3YJG6-F1
#
_cell.length_a   1.000
_cell.length_b   1.000
_cell.length_c   1.000
_cell.angle_alpha   90.00
_cell.angle_beta   90.00
_cell.angle_gamma   90.00
#
_symmetry.space_group_name_H-M   'P 1'
#
loop_
_entity.id
_entity.type
_entity.pdbx_description
1 polymer ?
#
loop_
_entity_poly.entity_id
_entity_poly.type
_entity_poly.pdbx_seq_one_letter_code
_entity_poly.pdbx_strand_id
1 'polypeptide(L)'
;MASLPSLTLKLIARRSQSSLRCGLITRLSRSYTTAREGTQISDEEEQSRINNLRNASGLPENLYKIYHGQAPNLSYKDLHKRKMLYAQLGAASGEDPRILWPSRAKLLDMEQEEIEEGSPLAERFARIQAEKVEAEKAKLERRNIIAKNMQQMPKLIAEYKKKQANIEAAAKERAAKKEILLQEARDVFGYKVQAHDPKFLQMTEEKELLEKAEKKKQKKEAKLKKSEQWHKQLSEPTPQDSTQT
;
A
#
# COMPACT_ATOMS: atom_id res chain seq x y z
N MET A 1 29.85 -10.22 -27.66
CA MET A 1 30.68 -9.01 -27.48
C MET A 1 30.42 -8.45 -26.09
N ALA A 2 31.08 -8.99 -25.07
CA ALA A 2 31.18 -8.38 -23.74
C ALA A 2 32.32 -9.09 -22.99
N SER A 3 33.49 -8.45 -23.02
CA SER A 3 34.71 -8.87 -22.34
C SER A 3 34.59 -8.46 -20.87
N LEU A 4 34.68 -9.42 -19.95
CA LEU A 4 34.77 -9.14 -18.51
C LEU A 4 36.26 -9.08 -18.11
N PRO A 5 36.73 -8.00 -17.47
CA PRO A 5 38.11 -7.93 -17.02
C PRO A 5 38.32 -8.75 -15.73
N SER A 6 39.34 -9.62 -15.76
CA SER A 6 39.83 -10.38 -14.62
C SER A 6 40.58 -9.47 -13.65
N LEU A 7 40.07 -9.32 -12.43
CA LEU A 7 40.77 -8.64 -11.34
C LEU A 7 41.83 -9.58 -10.75
N THR A 8 43.09 -9.28 -10.99
CA THR A 8 44.24 -9.95 -10.38
C THR A 8 44.60 -9.30 -9.05
N LEU A 9 44.50 -10.08 -7.97
CA LEU A 9 44.99 -9.70 -6.63
C LEU A 9 46.53 -9.70 -6.65
N LYS A 10 47.15 -8.52 -6.57
CA LYS A 10 48.59 -8.39 -6.29
C LYS A 10 48.83 -8.49 -4.79
N LEU A 11 49.23 -9.68 -4.35
CA LEU A 11 49.85 -9.95 -3.06
C LEU A 11 51.18 -9.18 -2.97
N ILE A 12 51.24 -8.14 -2.13
CA ILE A 12 52.50 -7.46 -1.79
C ILE A 12 53.17 -8.26 -0.67
N ALA A 13 54.13 -9.10 -1.04
CA ALA A 13 55.02 -9.77 -0.12
C ALA A 13 55.99 -8.74 0.50
N ARG A 14 55.87 -8.49 1.81
CA ARG A 14 56.87 -7.74 2.58
C ARG A 14 58.08 -8.64 2.82
N ARG A 15 59.16 -8.38 2.09
CA ARG A 15 60.46 -9.02 2.28
C ARG A 15 61.06 -8.54 3.60
N SER A 16 61.14 -9.45 4.57
CA SER A 16 62.01 -9.35 5.73
C SER A 16 63.47 -9.18 5.27
N GLN A 17 64.12 -8.09 5.68
CA GLN A 17 65.57 -7.99 5.71
C GLN A 17 66.00 -7.68 7.14
N SER A 18 66.20 -8.75 7.89
CA SER A 18 67.09 -8.77 9.04
C SER A 18 68.52 -8.54 8.56
N SER A 19 69.10 -7.40 8.89
CA SER A 19 70.57 -7.27 8.92
C SER A 19 70.98 -6.82 10.32
N LEU A 20 71.47 -7.79 11.08
CA LEU A 20 72.23 -7.57 12.29
C LEU A 20 73.48 -6.79 11.90
N ARG A 21 73.58 -5.53 12.32
CA ARG A 21 74.86 -4.81 12.31
C ARG A 21 75.41 -4.81 13.73
N CYS A 22 76.41 -5.68 13.89
CA CYS A 22 77.30 -5.79 15.03
C CYS A 22 77.92 -4.41 15.35
N GLY A 23 77.95 -4.05 16.63
CA GLY A 23 78.53 -2.81 17.10
C GLY A 23 80.05 -2.81 16.96
N LEU A 24 80.56 -1.81 16.26
CA LEU A 24 81.95 -1.37 16.42
C LEU A 24 81.92 -0.10 17.27
N ILE A 25 82.45 -0.23 18.49
CA ILE A 25 82.74 0.89 19.38
C ILE A 25 83.93 1.64 18.76
N THR A 26 83.64 2.71 18.01
CA THR A 26 84.65 3.72 17.69
C THR A 26 84.51 4.87 18.67
N ARG A 27 85.51 4.99 19.57
CA ARG A 27 85.73 6.19 20.37
C ARG A 27 85.99 7.35 19.43
N LEU A 28 84.96 8.14 19.14
CA LEU A 28 85.15 9.42 18.46
C LEU A 28 85.54 10.46 19.52
N SER A 29 86.75 10.98 19.37
CA SER A 29 87.31 12.07 20.16
C SER A 29 86.34 13.25 20.20
N ARG A 30 86.03 13.66 21.42
CA ARG A 30 85.32 14.90 21.72
C ARG A 30 86.23 16.07 21.35
N SER A 31 86.08 16.61 20.15
CA SER A 31 86.62 17.93 19.80
C SER A 31 85.61 18.98 20.26
N TYR A 32 86.04 19.82 21.19
CA TYR A 32 85.29 20.99 21.63
C TYR A 32 85.48 22.08 20.57
N THR A 33 84.54 22.20 19.64
CA THR A 33 84.41 23.38 18.79
C THR A 33 83.32 24.27 19.38
N THR A 34 83.75 25.31 20.09
CA THR A 34 82.88 26.43 20.49
C THR A 34 82.58 27.28 19.27
N ALA A 35 81.50 26.98 18.57
CA ALA A 35 80.85 27.88 17.63
C ALA A 35 79.36 27.86 17.94
N ARG A 36 78.93 28.75 18.83
CA ARG A 36 77.54 28.92 19.27
C ARG A 36 76.80 29.74 18.21
N GLU A 37 76.41 29.09 17.12
CA GLU A 37 75.33 29.59 16.28
C GLU A 37 74.03 29.30 17.04
N GLY A 38 73.57 30.29 17.81
CA GLY A 38 72.30 30.24 18.52
C GLY A 38 71.15 30.25 17.53
N THR A 39 70.69 29.08 17.13
CA THR A 39 69.33 28.94 16.59
C THR A 39 68.38 29.43 17.67
N GLN A 40 67.58 30.45 17.35
CA GLN A 40 66.52 30.93 18.22
C GLN A 40 65.48 29.81 18.33
N ILE A 41 65.63 28.97 19.36
CA ILE A 41 64.58 28.02 19.73
C ILE A 41 63.43 28.89 20.22
N SER A 42 62.23 28.67 19.67
CA SER A 42 61.04 29.39 20.11
C SER A 42 60.77 29.06 21.59
N ASP A 43 60.37 30.07 22.38
CA ASP A 43 60.13 29.91 23.82
C ASP A 43 59.17 28.74 24.14
N GLU A 44 58.25 28.43 23.22
CA GLU A 44 57.28 27.32 23.33
C GLU A 44 57.95 25.94 23.24
N GLU A 45 58.94 25.78 22.37
CA GLU A 45 59.68 24.52 22.23
C GLU A 45 60.54 24.25 23.46
N GLU A 46 61.15 25.29 24.04
CA GLU A 46 61.90 25.17 25.29
C GLU A 46 61.00 24.77 26.45
N GLN A 47 59.84 25.42 26.58
CA GLN A 47 58.83 25.07 27.60
C GLN A 47 58.35 23.62 27.44
N SER A 48 58.12 23.16 26.21
CA SER A 48 57.74 21.75 25.97
C SER A 48 58.84 20.77 26.38
N ARG A 49 60.12 21.09 26.10
CA ARG A 49 61.27 20.28 26.54
C ARG A 49 61.39 20.24 28.06
N ILE A 50 61.22 21.38 28.73
CA ILE A 50 61.23 21.48 30.20
C ILE A 50 60.07 20.66 30.79
N ASN A 51 58.88 20.74 30.21
CA ASN A 51 57.72 19.98 30.68
C ASN A 51 57.91 18.47 30.48
N ASN A 52 58.51 18.04 29.36
CA ASN A 52 58.87 16.64 29.13
C ASN A 52 59.90 16.13 30.16
N LEU A 53 60.88 16.96 30.54
CA LEU A 53 61.85 16.61 31.59
C LEU A 53 61.21 16.52 32.98
N ARG A 54 60.19 17.35 33.26
CA ARG A 54 59.42 17.32 34.52
C ARG A 54 58.44 16.14 34.59
N ASN A 55 58.05 15.59 33.45
CA ASN A 55 57.08 14.51 33.36
C ASN A 55 57.69 13.16 33.80
N ALA A 56 57.51 12.81 35.07
CA ALA A 56 57.96 11.53 35.63
C ALA A 56 57.21 10.30 35.06
N SER A 57 56.01 10.50 34.53
CA SER A 57 55.15 9.41 34.02
C SER A 57 55.59 8.89 32.64
N GLY A 58 56.43 9.65 31.93
CA GLY A 58 56.88 9.31 30.58
C GLY A 58 55.78 9.30 29.52
N LEU A 59 54.55 9.72 29.86
CA LEU A 59 53.47 9.82 28.89
C LEU A 59 53.78 10.89 27.82
N PRO A 60 53.31 10.70 26.58
CA PRO A 60 53.41 11.75 25.57
C PRO A 60 52.58 12.97 26.00
N GLU A 61 53.08 14.16 25.66
CA GLU A 61 52.57 15.47 26.09
C GLU A 61 51.03 15.60 26.04
N ASN A 62 50.39 15.13 24.96
CA ASN A 62 48.94 15.22 24.82
C ASN A 62 48.17 14.29 25.77
N LEU A 63 48.67 13.08 26.02
CA LEU A 63 48.03 12.16 26.98
C LEU A 63 48.24 12.67 28.42
N TYR A 64 49.41 13.25 28.69
CA TYR A 64 49.69 13.92 29.95
C TYR A 64 48.68 15.06 30.21
N LYS A 65 48.47 15.94 29.23
CA LYS A 65 47.46 17.02 29.32
C LYS A 65 46.05 16.50 29.56
N ILE A 66 45.64 15.47 28.81
CA ILE A 66 44.31 14.85 28.98
C ILE A 66 44.13 14.30 30.40
N TYR A 67 45.13 13.60 30.93
CA TYR A 67 45.09 13.05 32.29
C TYR A 67 44.94 14.15 33.36
N HIS A 68 45.59 15.30 33.13
CA HIS A 68 45.52 16.47 34.01
C HIS A 68 44.34 17.42 33.70
N GLY A 69 43.41 17.03 32.83
CA GLY A 69 42.23 17.85 32.48
C GLY A 69 42.55 19.12 31.71
N GLN A 70 43.71 19.16 31.04
CA GLN A 70 44.14 20.25 30.18
C GLN A 70 43.87 19.94 28.70
N ALA A 71 43.73 20.98 27.89
CA ALA A 71 43.46 20.83 26.47
C ALA A 71 44.66 20.21 25.73
N PRO A 72 44.49 19.11 24.98
CA PRO A 72 45.56 18.55 24.18
C PRO A 72 45.94 19.50 23.04
N ASN A 73 47.24 19.56 22.73
CA ASN A 73 47.74 20.29 21.57
C ASN A 73 47.64 19.38 20.33
N LEU A 74 46.50 19.46 19.65
CA LEU A 74 46.25 18.74 18.40
C LEU A 74 46.76 19.57 17.21
N SER A 75 47.61 18.95 16.38
CA SER A 75 48.17 19.58 15.17
C SER A 75 47.09 20.05 14.18
N TYR A 76 45.95 19.38 14.13
CA TYR A 76 44.81 19.75 13.29
C TYR A 76 43.49 19.52 14.03
N LYS A 77 42.63 20.56 14.07
CA LYS A 77 41.34 20.55 14.77
C LYS A 77 40.20 20.88 13.81
N ASP A 78 39.42 19.87 13.43
CA ASP A 78 38.14 20.07 12.75
C ASP A 78 37.15 20.85 13.62
N LEU A 79 36.21 21.56 13.00
CA LEU A 79 35.17 22.30 13.73
C LEU A 79 34.41 21.42 14.73
N HIS A 80 34.13 20.17 14.38
CA HIS A 80 33.52 19.20 15.28
C HIS A 80 34.41 18.88 16.51
N LYS A 81 35.71 18.67 16.30
CA LYS A 81 36.67 18.40 17.39
C LYS A 81 36.82 19.61 18.31
N ARG A 82 36.82 20.83 17.76
CA ARG A 82 36.84 22.08 18.55
C ARG A 82 35.60 22.20 19.43
N LYS A 83 34.41 21.89 18.89
CA LYS A 83 33.15 21.83 19.66
C LYS A 83 33.22 20.79 20.78
N MET A 84 33.75 19.59 20.50
CA MET A 84 33.89 18.54 21.52
C MET A 84 34.86 18.93 22.63
N LEU A 85 36.01 19.52 22.30
CA LEU A 85 36.96 19.99 23.30
C LEU A 85 36.36 21.07 24.21
N TYR A 86 35.63 22.02 23.62
CA TYR A 86 34.92 23.03 24.40
C TYR A 86 33.82 22.40 25.27
N ALA A 87 33.09 21.39 24.78
CA ALA A 87 32.08 20.70 25.58
C ALA A 87 32.69 19.93 26.77
N GLN A 88 33.90 19.38 26.63
CA GLN A 88 34.57 18.62 27.69
C GLN A 88 35.28 19.50 28.72
N LEU A 89 35.98 20.53 28.26
CA LEU A 89 36.87 21.35 29.10
C LEU A 89 36.36 22.78 29.32
N GLY A 90 35.25 23.15 28.68
CA GLY A 90 34.70 24.51 28.75
C GLY A 90 35.68 25.56 28.23
N ALA A 91 35.74 26.69 28.93
CA ALA A 91 36.65 27.79 28.62
C ALA A 91 38.14 27.43 28.76
N ALA A 92 38.49 26.41 29.55
CA ALA A 92 39.87 25.94 29.68
C ALA A 92 40.41 25.30 28.39
N SER A 93 39.54 24.98 27.42
CA SER A 93 39.94 24.52 26.09
C SER A 93 40.67 25.58 25.26
N GLY A 94 40.48 26.87 25.58
CA GLY A 94 40.98 28.00 24.78
C GLY A 94 40.28 28.16 23.43
N GLU A 95 39.18 27.45 23.19
CA GLU A 95 38.39 27.55 21.96
C GLU A 95 37.29 28.62 22.09
N ASP A 96 37.02 29.34 21.01
CA ASP A 96 35.97 30.37 20.99
C ASP A 96 34.56 29.75 21.10
N PRO A 97 33.71 30.18 22.04
CA PRO A 97 32.35 29.66 22.20
C PRO A 97 31.45 29.93 20.99
N ARG A 98 31.79 30.92 20.16
CA ARG A 98 31.06 31.25 18.92
C ARG A 98 31.02 30.09 17.94
N ILE A 99 32.01 29.21 17.99
CA ILE A 99 32.12 28.05 17.10
C ILE A 99 30.96 27.07 17.33
N LEU A 100 30.37 27.05 18.53
CA LEU A 100 29.25 26.16 18.89
C LEU A 100 28.02 26.40 18.00
N TRP A 101 27.75 27.66 17.68
CA TRP A 101 26.62 28.07 16.85
C TRP A 101 26.91 27.80 15.37
N PRO A 102 25.89 27.40 14.58
CA PRO A 102 26.01 27.31 13.13
C PRO A 102 26.32 28.69 12.52
N SER A 103 26.94 28.66 11.34
CA SER A 103 27.08 29.87 10.52
C SER A 103 25.72 30.31 9.99
N ARG A 104 25.58 31.59 9.67
CA ARG A 104 24.34 32.16 9.10
C ARG A 104 23.88 31.41 7.84
N ALA A 105 24.79 30.99 6.98
CA ALA A 105 24.45 30.20 5.79
C ALA A 105 23.78 28.87 6.19
N LYS A 106 24.38 28.15 7.15
CA LYS A 106 23.84 26.88 7.64
C LYS A 106 22.50 27.03 8.37
N LEU A 107 22.27 28.17 9.05
CA LEU A 107 20.97 28.44 9.65
C LEU A 107 19.87 28.57 8.60
N LEU A 108 20.14 29.28 7.50
CA LEU A 108 19.18 29.39 6.40
C LEU A 108 18.90 28.05 5.74
N ASP A 109 19.93 27.21 5.57
CA ASP A 109 19.76 25.85 5.05
C ASP A 109 18.86 25.02 5.98
N MET A 110 19.10 25.07 7.30
CA MET A 110 18.28 24.39 8.30
C MET A 110 16.82 24.90 8.33
N GLU A 111 16.61 26.21 8.22
CA GLU A 111 15.27 26.81 8.15
C GLU A 111 14.51 26.35 6.89
N GLN A 112 15.21 26.21 5.76
CA GLN A 112 14.62 25.69 4.52
C GLN A 112 14.27 24.21 4.65
N GLU A 113 15.17 23.38 5.19
CA GLU A 113 14.92 21.97 5.49
C GLU A 113 13.69 21.80 6.41
N GLU A 114 13.57 22.60 7.46
CA GLU A 114 12.43 22.57 8.37
C GLU A 114 11.09 22.89 7.69
N ILE A 115 11.09 23.84 6.75
CA ILE A 115 9.88 24.22 5.98
C ILE A 115 9.53 23.15 4.93
N GLU A 116 10.54 22.52 4.33
CA GLU A 116 10.33 21.47 3.32
C GLU A 116 9.84 20.17 3.94
N GLU A 117 10.43 19.75 5.06
CA GLU A 117 10.08 18.52 5.76
C GLU A 117 8.83 18.66 6.64
N GLY A 118 8.66 19.85 7.24
CA GLY A 118 7.64 20.12 8.23
C GLY A 118 6.54 21.05 7.75
N SER A 119 5.28 20.66 7.93
CA SER A 119 4.16 21.61 7.83
C SER A 119 3.89 22.28 9.17
N PRO A 120 3.48 23.57 9.19
CA PRO A 120 3.11 24.25 10.41
C PRO A 120 1.92 23.54 11.09
N LEU A 121 1.87 23.63 12.42
CA LEU A 121 0.89 22.92 13.24
C LEU A 121 -0.56 23.22 12.84
N ALA A 122 -0.85 24.46 12.46
CA ALA A 122 -2.18 24.89 12.03
C ALA A 122 -2.66 24.15 10.77
N GLU A 123 -1.79 24.00 9.77
CA GLU A 123 -2.11 23.27 8.54
C GLU A 123 -2.34 21.79 8.80
N ARG A 124 -1.52 21.20 9.70
CA ARG A 124 -1.71 19.80 10.11
C ARG A 124 -3.07 19.59 10.76
N PHE A 125 -3.51 20.50 11.62
CA PHE A 125 -4.85 20.41 12.21
C PHE A 125 -5.96 20.58 11.18
N ALA A 126 -5.83 21.54 10.26
CA ALA A 126 -6.79 21.74 9.19
C ALA A 126 -6.93 20.47 8.32
N ARG A 127 -5.80 19.84 7.97
CA ARG A 127 -5.78 18.58 7.22
C ARG A 127 -6.48 17.45 7.97
N ILE A 128 -6.16 17.25 9.25
CA ILE A 128 -6.80 16.22 10.08
C ILE A 128 -8.31 16.45 10.18
N GLN A 129 -8.75 17.71 10.31
CA GLN A 129 -10.17 18.05 10.35
C GLN A 129 -10.86 17.74 9.01
N ALA A 130 -10.24 18.10 7.89
CA ALA A 130 -10.76 17.79 6.56
C ALA A 130 -10.89 16.27 6.34
N GLU A 131 -9.85 15.50 6.65
CA GLU A 131 -9.86 14.04 6.55
C GLU A 131 -10.96 13.40 7.40
N LYS A 132 -11.19 13.91 8.62
CA LYS A 132 -12.29 13.46 9.49
C LYS A 132 -13.66 13.72 8.86
N VAL A 133 -13.88 14.93 8.35
CA VAL A 133 -15.15 15.31 7.72
C VAL A 133 -15.42 14.45 6.48
N GLU A 134 -14.42 14.21 5.64
CA GLU A 134 -14.55 13.34 4.47
C GLU A 134 -14.86 11.89 4.85
N ALA A 135 -14.17 11.36 5.86
CA ALA A 135 -14.41 10.01 6.36
C ALA A 135 -15.83 9.86 6.95
N GLU A 136 -16.34 10.88 7.63
CA GLU A 136 -17.71 10.90 8.15
C GLU A 136 -18.75 10.96 7.03
N LYS A 137 -18.54 11.80 6.01
CA LYS A 137 -19.40 11.86 4.82
C LYS A 137 -19.47 10.51 4.11
N ALA A 138 -18.33 9.88 3.84
CA ALA A 138 -18.28 8.56 3.20
C ALA A 138 -19.01 7.48 4.03
N LYS A 139 -18.87 7.51 5.36
CA LYS A 139 -19.62 6.61 6.26
C LYS A 139 -21.12 6.85 6.18
N LEU A 140 -21.54 8.11 6.15
CA LEU A 140 -22.95 8.50 6.09
C LEU A 140 -23.57 8.08 4.75
N GLU A 141 -22.90 8.35 3.63
CA GLU A 141 -23.33 7.91 2.30
C GLU A 141 -23.50 6.40 2.22
N ARG A 142 -22.52 5.64 2.72
CA ARG A 142 -22.61 4.18 2.80
C ARG A 142 -23.82 3.73 3.62
N ARG A 143 -24.06 4.33 4.79
CA ARG A 143 -25.23 4.01 5.64
C ARG A 143 -26.53 4.32 4.92
N ASN A 144 -26.62 5.43 4.20
CA ASN A 144 -27.80 5.81 3.44
C ASN A 144 -28.11 4.81 2.31
N ILE A 145 -27.09 4.36 1.59
CA ILE A 145 -27.24 3.33 0.54
C ILE A 145 -27.74 2.03 1.16
N ILE A 146 -27.13 1.59 2.25
CA ILE A 146 -27.56 0.37 2.96
C ILE A 146 -29.02 0.51 3.41
N ALA A 147 -29.40 1.64 4.01
CA ALA A 147 -30.77 1.87 4.45
C ALA A 147 -31.78 1.80 3.29
N LYS A 148 -31.48 2.43 2.15
CA LYS A 148 -32.32 2.35 0.94
C LYS A 148 -32.46 0.92 0.44
N ASN A 149 -31.36 0.17 0.38
CA ASN A 149 -31.38 -1.22 -0.06
C ASN A 149 -32.19 -2.08 0.92
N MET A 150 -32.00 -1.90 2.23
CA MET A 150 -32.76 -2.61 3.26
C MET A 150 -34.27 -2.36 3.18
N GLN A 151 -34.69 -1.15 2.80
CA GLN A 151 -36.11 -0.85 2.56
C GLN A 151 -36.67 -1.60 1.33
N GLN A 152 -35.85 -1.86 0.31
CA GLN A 152 -36.25 -2.58 -0.90
C GLN A 152 -36.23 -4.11 -0.72
N MET A 153 -35.36 -4.63 0.16
CA MET A 153 -35.20 -6.06 0.44
C MET A 153 -36.51 -6.84 0.68
N PRO A 154 -37.47 -6.39 1.51
CA PRO A 154 -38.69 -7.17 1.76
C PRO A 154 -39.54 -7.39 0.50
N LYS A 155 -39.58 -6.42 -0.42
CA LYS A 155 -40.27 -6.57 -1.71
C LYS A 155 -39.59 -7.63 -2.58
N LEU A 156 -38.26 -7.56 -2.68
CA LEU A 156 -37.47 -8.53 -3.45
C LEU A 156 -37.60 -9.95 -2.90
N ILE A 157 -37.60 -10.11 -1.58
CA ILE A 157 -37.80 -11.42 -0.92
C ILE A 157 -39.19 -11.96 -1.25
N ALA A 158 -40.24 -11.12 -1.20
CA ALA A 158 -41.59 -11.53 -1.53
C ALA A 158 -41.71 -11.96 -3.00
N GLU A 159 -41.11 -11.22 -3.93
CA GLU A 159 -41.06 -11.58 -5.35
C GLU A 159 -40.31 -12.89 -5.59
N TYR A 160 -39.16 -13.09 -4.92
CA TYR A 160 -38.39 -14.33 -5.01
C TYR A 160 -39.20 -15.53 -4.52
N LYS A 161 -39.83 -15.42 -3.35
CA LYS A 161 -40.70 -16.47 -2.82
C LYS A 161 -41.88 -16.79 -3.76
N LYS A 162 -42.50 -15.77 -4.36
CA LYS A 162 -43.56 -15.96 -5.36
C LYS A 162 -43.05 -16.70 -6.60
N LYS A 163 -41.87 -16.33 -7.11
CA LYS A 163 -41.24 -17.03 -8.24
C LYS A 163 -40.96 -18.50 -7.90
N GLN A 164 -40.42 -18.76 -6.71
CA GLN A 164 -40.17 -20.12 -6.24
C GLN A 164 -41.46 -20.95 -6.16
N ALA A 165 -42.52 -20.41 -5.56
CA ALA A 165 -43.82 -21.07 -5.49
C ALA A 165 -44.42 -21.35 -6.87
N ASN A 166 -44.29 -20.42 -7.82
CA ASN A 166 -44.76 -20.61 -9.19
C ASN A 166 -44.00 -21.71 -9.92
N ILE A 167 -42.67 -21.80 -9.71
CA ILE A 167 -41.84 -22.87 -10.28
C ILE A 167 -42.27 -24.22 -9.72
N GLU A 168 -42.49 -24.33 -8.41
CA GLU A 168 -42.95 -25.55 -7.77
C GLU A 168 -44.35 -25.96 -8.22
N ALA A 169 -45.28 -25.01 -8.33
CA ALA A 169 -46.62 -25.27 -8.84
C ALA A 169 -46.59 -25.76 -10.29
N ALA A 170 -45.81 -25.10 -11.16
CA ALA A 170 -45.65 -25.52 -12.54
C ALA A 170 -44.99 -26.90 -12.66
N ALA A 171 -44.04 -27.24 -11.79
CA ALA A 171 -43.43 -28.57 -11.74
C ALA A 171 -44.45 -29.65 -11.32
N LYS A 172 -45.27 -29.37 -10.31
CA LYS A 172 -46.35 -30.27 -9.86
C LYS A 172 -47.40 -30.47 -10.95
N GLU A 173 -47.84 -29.41 -11.61
CA GLU A 173 -48.77 -29.51 -12.73
C GLU A 173 -48.21 -30.32 -13.90
N ARG A 174 -46.93 -30.15 -14.24
CA ARG A 174 -46.27 -30.96 -15.27
C ARG A 174 -46.17 -32.42 -14.88
N ALA A 175 -45.86 -32.72 -13.61
CA ALA A 175 -45.83 -34.09 -13.10
C ALA A 175 -47.22 -34.74 -13.16
N ALA A 176 -48.26 -34.03 -12.72
CA ALA A 176 -49.64 -34.52 -12.76
C ALA A 176 -50.12 -34.75 -14.21
N LYS A 177 -49.86 -33.81 -15.13
CA LYS A 177 -50.17 -33.99 -16.56
C LYS A 177 -49.45 -35.19 -17.15
N LYS A 178 -48.18 -35.39 -16.79
CA LYS A 178 -47.38 -36.54 -17.24
C LYS A 178 -47.98 -37.86 -16.71
N GLU A 179 -48.41 -37.89 -15.46
CA GLU A 179 -49.03 -39.06 -14.86
C GLU A 179 -50.36 -39.41 -15.55
N ILE A 180 -51.22 -38.42 -15.80
CA ILE A 180 -52.49 -38.62 -16.53
C ILE A 180 -52.21 -39.18 -17.93
N LEU A 181 -51.25 -38.62 -18.67
CA LEU A 181 -50.88 -39.11 -20.01
C LEU A 181 -50.37 -40.55 -19.98
N LEU A 182 -49.60 -40.93 -18.95
CA LEU A 182 -49.12 -42.31 -18.79
C LEU A 182 -50.25 -43.28 -18.42
N GLN A 183 -51.22 -42.85 -17.62
CA GLN A 183 -52.41 -43.65 -17.30
C GLN A 183 -53.27 -43.88 -18.55
N GLU A 184 -53.56 -42.83 -19.32
CA GLU A 184 -54.28 -42.96 -20.59
C GLU A 184 -53.55 -43.87 -21.59
N ALA A 185 -52.22 -43.76 -21.69
CA ALA A 185 -51.44 -44.66 -22.52
C ALA A 185 -51.55 -46.12 -22.08
N ARG A 186 -51.57 -46.36 -20.76
CA ARG A 186 -51.78 -47.69 -20.20
C ARG A 186 -53.15 -48.25 -20.56
N ASP A 187 -54.19 -47.43 -20.57
CA ASP A 187 -55.54 -47.86 -20.94
C ASP A 187 -55.64 -48.21 -22.44
N VAL A 188 -54.97 -47.44 -23.31
CA VAL A 188 -54.95 -47.69 -24.77
C VAL A 188 -54.11 -48.91 -25.12
N PHE A 189 -52.94 -49.08 -24.50
CA PHE A 189 -52.00 -50.16 -24.86
C PHE A 189 -52.17 -51.43 -24.03
N GLY A 190 -52.82 -51.36 -22.86
CA GLY A 190 -53.09 -52.52 -21.99
C GLY A 190 -51.92 -52.96 -21.10
N TYR A 191 -50.76 -52.29 -21.16
CA TYR A 191 -49.58 -52.55 -20.30
C TYR A 191 -48.91 -51.26 -19.85
N LYS A 192 -47.98 -51.35 -18.87
CA LYS A 192 -47.26 -50.19 -18.35
C LYS A 192 -46.24 -49.69 -19.38
N VAL A 193 -46.44 -48.49 -19.91
CA VAL A 193 -45.58 -47.84 -20.92
C VAL A 193 -44.72 -46.77 -20.26
N GLN A 194 -43.45 -46.65 -20.68
CA GLN A 194 -42.52 -45.64 -20.18
C GLN A 194 -42.55 -44.38 -21.07
N ALA A 195 -42.19 -43.23 -20.49
CA ALA A 195 -42.23 -41.95 -21.21
C ALA A 195 -41.24 -41.84 -22.38
N HIS A 196 -40.27 -42.76 -22.49
CA HIS A 196 -39.25 -42.79 -23.54
C HIS A 196 -39.58 -43.76 -24.67
N ASP A 197 -40.68 -44.51 -24.56
CA ASP A 197 -41.03 -45.53 -25.56
C ASP A 197 -41.50 -44.86 -26.86
N PRO A 198 -41.05 -45.33 -28.04
CA PRO A 198 -41.36 -44.72 -29.32
C PRO A 198 -42.87 -44.70 -29.62
N LYS A 199 -43.60 -45.70 -29.12
CA LYS A 199 -45.06 -45.82 -29.26
C LYS A 199 -45.82 -44.79 -28.44
N PHE A 200 -45.28 -44.41 -27.27
CA PHE A 200 -45.84 -43.35 -26.44
C PHE A 200 -45.65 -41.98 -27.11
N LEU A 201 -44.46 -41.74 -27.68
CA LEU A 201 -44.14 -40.50 -28.39
C LEU A 201 -45.06 -40.28 -29.61
N GLN A 202 -45.32 -41.32 -30.40
CA GLN A 202 -46.26 -41.22 -31.52
C GLN A 202 -47.69 -40.86 -31.06
N MET A 203 -48.17 -41.48 -29.99
CA MET A 203 -49.50 -41.19 -29.44
C MET A 203 -49.61 -39.77 -28.87
N THR A 204 -48.58 -39.29 -28.17
CA THR A 204 -48.57 -37.91 -27.65
C THR A 204 -48.49 -36.89 -28.77
N GLU A 205 -47.71 -37.13 -29.82
CA GLU A 205 -47.64 -36.29 -31.02
C GLU A 205 -49.00 -36.19 -31.73
N GLU A 206 -49.70 -37.31 -31.92
CA GLU A 206 -51.04 -37.34 -32.50
C GLU A 206 -52.04 -36.53 -31.65
N LYS A 207 -52.03 -36.72 -30.32
CA LYS A 207 -52.88 -35.93 -29.40
C LYS A 207 -52.56 -34.44 -29.44
N GLU A 208 -51.29 -34.07 -29.47
CA GLU A 208 -50.90 -32.65 -29.59
C GLU A 208 -51.38 -32.03 -30.91
N LEU A 209 -51.36 -32.77 -32.01
CA LEU A 209 -51.85 -32.29 -33.31
C LEU A 209 -53.37 -32.08 -33.29
N LEU A 210 -54.12 -33.02 -32.69
CA LEU A 210 -55.57 -32.90 -32.52
C LEU A 210 -55.93 -31.71 -31.62
N GLU A 211 -55.28 -31.56 -30.46
CA GLU A 211 -55.50 -30.40 -29.59
C GLU A 211 -55.15 -29.07 -30.27
N LYS A 212 -54.06 -29.01 -31.04
CA LYS A 212 -53.68 -27.82 -31.80
C LYS A 212 -54.72 -27.49 -32.87
N ALA A 213 -55.31 -28.49 -33.53
CA ALA A 213 -56.38 -28.32 -34.51
C ALA A 213 -57.68 -27.81 -33.86
N GLU A 214 -58.06 -28.36 -32.71
CA GLU A 214 -59.23 -27.93 -31.95
C GLU A 214 -59.09 -26.52 -31.40
N LYS A 215 -57.94 -26.18 -30.79
CA LYS A 215 -57.65 -24.81 -30.34
C LYS A 215 -57.69 -23.80 -31.49
N LYS A 216 -57.26 -24.20 -32.70
CA LYS A 216 -57.38 -23.35 -33.90
C LYS A 216 -58.84 -23.16 -34.33
N LYS A 217 -59.67 -24.21 -34.28
CA LYS A 217 -61.11 -24.14 -34.59
C LYS A 217 -61.86 -23.27 -33.57
N GLN A 218 -61.65 -23.50 -32.28
CA GLN A 218 -62.24 -22.70 -31.20
C GLN A 218 -61.83 -21.22 -31.27
N LYS A 219 -60.56 -20.91 -31.61
CA LYS A 219 -60.13 -19.52 -31.84
C LYS A 219 -60.82 -18.87 -33.04
N LYS A 220 -61.10 -19.62 -34.12
CA LYS A 220 -61.85 -19.10 -35.28
C LYS A 220 -63.31 -18.83 -34.94
N GLU A 221 -63.95 -19.75 -34.23
CA GLU A 221 -65.34 -19.61 -33.77
C GLU A 221 -65.50 -18.47 -32.75
N ALA A 222 -64.56 -18.32 -31.81
CA ALA A 222 -64.56 -17.21 -30.86
C ALA A 222 -64.35 -15.85 -31.55
N LYS A 223 -63.56 -15.80 -32.64
CA LYS A 223 -63.41 -14.60 -33.47
C LYS A 223 -64.70 -14.29 -34.23
N LEU A 224 -65.35 -15.28 -34.84
CA LEU A 224 -66.63 -15.15 -35.54
C LEU A 224 -67.73 -14.62 -34.60
N LYS A 225 -67.87 -15.21 -33.41
CA LYS A 225 -68.82 -14.75 -32.38
C LYS A 225 -68.54 -13.33 -31.91
N LYS A 226 -67.26 -12.94 -31.77
CA LYS A 226 -66.89 -11.55 -31.44
C LYS A 226 -67.19 -10.58 -32.58
N SER A 227 -66.95 -10.95 -33.84
CA SER A 227 -67.32 -10.11 -34.99
C SER A 227 -68.84 -9.98 -35.15
N GLU A 228 -69.60 -11.05 -34.85
CA GLU A 228 -71.06 -11.03 -34.82
C GLU A 228 -71.58 -10.14 -33.69
N GLN A 229 -70.99 -10.22 -32.49
CA GLN A 229 -71.31 -9.34 -31.35
C GLN A 229 -71.00 -7.87 -31.65
N TRP A 230 -69.85 -7.60 -32.28
CA TRP A 230 -69.46 -6.25 -32.73
C TRP A 230 -70.43 -5.72 -33.79
N HIS A 231 -70.78 -6.53 -34.80
CA HIS A 231 -71.76 -6.17 -35.83
C HIS A 231 -73.16 -5.93 -35.25
N LYS A 232 -73.54 -6.67 -34.20
CA LYS A 232 -74.81 -6.50 -33.49
C LYS A 232 -74.84 -5.18 -32.71
N GLN A 233 -73.75 -4.83 -32.02
CA GLN A 233 -73.58 -3.54 -31.33
C GLN A 233 -73.59 -2.34 -32.29
N LEU A 234 -73.10 -2.51 -33.52
CA LEU A 234 -73.20 -1.48 -34.59
C LEU A 234 -74.59 -1.39 -35.23
N SER A 235 -75.42 -2.43 -35.11
CA SER A 235 -76.78 -2.47 -35.68
C SER A 235 -77.88 -2.04 -34.73
N GLU A 236 -77.57 -1.83 -33.44
CA GLU A 236 -78.50 -1.19 -32.50
C GLU A 236 -78.54 0.32 -32.80
N PRO A 237 -79.69 0.89 -33.19
CA PRO A 237 -79.81 2.33 -33.41
C PRO A 237 -79.59 3.04 -32.07
N THR A 238 -78.69 4.03 -32.06
CA THR A 238 -78.54 4.97 -30.95
C THR A 238 -79.91 5.51 -30.56
N PRO A 239 -80.35 5.40 -29.29
CA PRO A 239 -81.55 6.08 -28.83
C PRO A 239 -81.32 7.57 -29.06
N GLN A 240 -82.09 8.14 -29.98
CA GLN A 240 -82.10 9.57 -30.21
C GLN A 240 -82.58 10.24 -28.92
N ASP A 241 -81.72 11.08 -28.36
CA ASP A 241 -82.08 12.09 -27.37
C ASP A 241 -83.32 12.84 -27.86
N SER A 242 -84.47 12.54 -27.25
CA SER A 242 -85.69 13.32 -27.38
C SER A 242 -85.83 14.21 -26.16
N THR A 243 -85.45 15.47 -26.34
CA THR A 243 -86.15 16.68 -25.89
C THR A 243 -87.02 16.60 -24.63
N GLN A 244 -86.59 17.29 -23.57
CA GLN A 244 -87.45 18.11 -22.69
C GLN A 244 -86.72 19.45 -22.50
N THR A 245 -87.15 20.50 -23.22
CA THR A 245 -87.96 21.66 -22.74
C THR A 245 -87.30 22.46 -21.62
#